data_AF-A0A2V9GS93-F1
#
_entry.id   AF-A0A2V9GS93-F1
#
_cell.length_a   1.000
_cell.length_b   1.000
_cell.length_c   1.000
_cell.angle_alpha   90.00
_cell.angle_beta   90.00
_cell.angle_gamma   90.00
#
_symmetry.space_group_name_H-M   'P 1'
#
loop_
_entity.id
_entity.type
_entity.pdbx_description
1 polymer ?
#
loop_
_entity_poly.entity_id
_entity_poly.type
_entity_poly.pdbx_seq_one_letter_code
_entity_poly.pdbx_strand_id
1 'polypeptide(L)'
;MSDSDQGKGSDVLDAQDRTRFEQLVLPHLDAAFNLARWLLRSRADSEDVAQEAMLRAYRFFRGFHGGDARAWLLQIVRNTCY
;
A
#
# COMPACT_ATOMS: atom_id res chain seq x y z
N MET A 1 27.49 24.10 -15.05
CA MET A 1 27.70 22.86 -15.82
C MET A 1 28.18 21.81 -14.83
N SER A 2 27.29 20.86 -14.56
CA SER A 2 27.47 19.55 -13.91
C SER A 2 28.31 19.45 -12.63
N ASP A 3 27.64 19.24 -11.50
CA ASP A 3 27.74 17.95 -10.83
C ASP A 3 26.51 17.65 -9.95
N SER A 4 25.64 16.80 -10.50
CA SER A 4 25.07 15.62 -9.84
C SER A 4 24.70 15.70 -8.36
N ASP A 5 23.53 16.29 -8.04
CA ASP A 5 22.75 15.91 -6.85
C ASP A 5 21.70 14.84 -7.20
N GLN A 6 22.13 13.81 -7.93
CA GLN A 6 21.30 12.62 -8.17
C GLN A 6 21.52 11.61 -7.05
N GLY A 7 20.78 11.79 -5.97
CA GLY A 7 20.68 10.78 -4.94
C GLY A 7 19.86 11.32 -3.79
N LYS A 8 18.57 10.95 -3.73
CA LYS A 8 17.64 10.86 -2.58
C LYS A 8 16.23 11.29 -3.02
N GLY A 9 15.54 10.44 -3.80
CA GLY A 9 14.15 10.74 -4.20
C GLY A 9 13.30 9.56 -4.69
N SER A 10 13.75 8.30 -4.52
CA SER A 10 13.10 7.16 -5.17
C SER A 10 12.01 6.44 -4.37
N ASP A 11 11.77 6.79 -3.09
CA ASP A 11 10.79 6.09 -2.25
C ASP A 11 9.39 6.72 -2.19
N VAL A 12 9.23 7.94 -2.70
CA VAL A 12 7.94 8.65 -2.67
C VAL A 12 7.33 8.64 -4.08
N LEU A 13 6.07 8.20 -4.18
CA LEU A 13 5.30 8.27 -5.43
C LEU A 13 5.27 9.71 -5.96
N ASP A 14 5.38 9.86 -7.28
CA ASP A 14 5.21 11.18 -7.89
C ASP A 14 3.73 11.61 -7.83
N ALA A 15 3.40 12.80 -8.33
CA ALA A 15 2.03 13.32 -8.26
C ALA A 15 1.02 12.46 -9.04
N GLN A 16 1.44 11.86 -10.15
CA GLN A 16 0.57 11.05 -10.99
C GLN A 16 0.33 9.68 -10.35
N ASP A 17 1.39 9.03 -9.88
CA ASP A 17 1.31 7.77 -9.15
C ASP A 17 0.48 7.90 -7.87
N ARG A 18 0.65 9.00 -7.12
CA ARG A 18 -0.15 9.26 -5.92
C ARG A 18 -1.65 9.38 -6.25
N THR A 19 -2.00 10.14 -7.28
CA THR A 19 -3.40 10.29 -7.72
C THR A 19 -3.98 8.92 -8.11
N ARG A 20 -3.21 8.11 -8.84
CA ARG A 20 -3.63 6.78 -9.25
C ARG A 20 -3.76 5.83 -8.06
N PHE A 21 -2.88 5.93 -7.05
CA PHE A 21 -2.99 5.17 -5.80
C PHE A 21 -4.26 5.53 -5.03
N GLU A 22 -4.54 6.82 -4.88
CA GLU A 22 -5.75 7.31 -4.20
C GLU A 22 -7.03 6.85 -4.91
N GLN A 23 -7.01 6.75 -6.25
CA GLN A 23 -8.17 6.28 -7.01
C GLN A 23 -8.35 4.76 -7.00
N LEU A 24 -7.26 3.99 -7.03
CA LEU A 24 -7.31 2.54 -7.20
C LEU A 24 -7.23 1.76 -5.90
N VAL A 25 -6.45 2.24 -4.92
CA VAL A 25 -6.11 1.48 -3.70
C VAL A 25 -6.88 1.99 -2.49
N LEU A 26 -6.96 3.32 -2.31
CA LEU A 26 -7.59 3.92 -1.13
C LEU A 26 -9.06 3.51 -0.91
N PRO A 27 -9.90 3.30 -1.94
CA PRO A 27 -11.27 2.80 -1.77
C PRO A 27 -11.34 1.39 -1.14
N HIS A 28 -10.22 0.67 -1.07
CA HIS A 28 -10.15 -0.69 -0.53
C HIS A 28 -9.57 -0.75 0.89
N LEU A 29 -9.35 0.40 1.54
CA LEU A 29 -8.87 0.47 2.92
C LEU A 29 -9.77 -0.30 3.90
N ASP A 30 -11.09 -0.13 3.79
CA ASP A 30 -12.05 -0.87 4.64
C ASP A 30 -11.98 -2.38 4.41
N ALA A 31 -11.78 -2.81 3.16
CA ALA A 31 -11.64 -4.23 2.85
C ALA A 31 -10.34 -4.81 3.43
N ALA A 32 -9.24 -4.04 3.38
CA ALA A 32 -7.97 -4.41 3.99
C ALA A 32 -8.10 -4.55 5.52
N PHE A 33 -8.72 -3.57 6.17
CA PHE A 33 -8.97 -3.61 7.61
C PHE A 33 -9.85 -4.80 8.01
N ASN A 34 -10.95 -5.03 7.29
CA ASN A 34 -11.86 -6.14 7.58
C ASN A 34 -11.16 -7.50 7.44
N LEU A 35 -10.28 -7.67 6.45
CA LEU A 35 -9.50 -8.90 6.31
C LEU A 35 -8.51 -9.07 7.47
N ALA A 36 -7.77 -8.02 7.84
CA ALA A 36 -6.85 -8.07 8.97
C ALA A 36 -7.57 -8.43 10.29
N ARG A 37 -8.76 -7.84 10.52
CA ARG A 37 -9.60 -8.13 11.68
C ARG A 37 -10.08 -9.58 11.70
N TRP A 38 -10.43 -10.14 10.55
CA TRP A 38 -10.84 -11.54 10.44
C TRP A 38 -9.69 -12.50 10.75
N LEU A 39 -8.46 -12.18 10.31
CA LEU A 39 -7.27 -13.00 10.53
C LEU A 39 -6.75 -12.93 11.97
N LEU A 40 -6.66 -11.74 12.56
CA LEU A 40 -5.97 -11.52 13.84
C LEU A 40 -6.91 -11.59 15.05
N ARG A 41 -8.23 -11.40 14.86
CA ARG A 41 -9.25 -11.39 15.93
C ARG A 41 -9.02 -10.36 17.04
N SER A 42 -8.08 -9.44 16.83
CA SER A 42 -7.71 -8.34 17.72
C SER A 42 -7.87 -7.02 16.96
N ARG A 43 -8.53 -6.05 17.60
CA ARG A 43 -8.75 -4.74 16.97
C ARG A 43 -7.44 -3.98 16.79
N ALA A 44 -6.63 -3.89 17.85
CA ALA A 44 -5.36 -3.16 17.81
C ALA A 44 -4.43 -3.73 16.73
N ASP A 45 -4.22 -5.05 16.74
CA ASP A 45 -3.35 -5.70 15.75
C ASP A 45 -3.88 -5.54 14.32
N SER A 46 -5.22 -5.52 14.15
CA SER A 46 -5.82 -5.29 12.83
C SER A 46 -5.64 -3.85 12.31
N GLU A 47 -5.67 -2.85 13.19
CA GLU A 47 -5.41 -1.45 12.84
C GLU A 47 -3.94 -1.29 12.43
N ASP A 48 -3.02 -1.90 13.17
CA ASP A 48 -1.57 -1.86 12.89
C ASP A 48 -1.23 -2.56 11.57
N VAL A 49 -1.77 -3.76 11.34
CA VAL A 49 -1.53 -4.50 10.10
C VAL A 49 -2.12 -3.81 8.88
N ALA A 50 -3.32 -3.21 9.00
CA ALA A 50 -3.92 -2.47 7.89
C ALA A 50 -3.08 -1.24 7.50
N GLN A 51 -2.54 -0.54 8.51
CA GLN A 51 -1.64 0.60 8.28
C GLN A 51 -0.32 0.14 7.62
N GLU A 52 0.34 -0.89 8.15
CA GLU A 52 1.57 -1.42 7.57
C GLU A 52 1.35 -1.94 6.14
N ALA A 53 0.21 -2.59 5.88
CA ALA A 53 -0.18 -2.99 4.53
C ALA A 53 -0.35 -1.78 3.59
N MET A 54 -0.88 -0.65 4.05
CA MET A 54 -0.98 0.57 3.22
C MET A 54 0.38 1.16 2.91
N LEU A 55 1.27 1.21 3.89
CA LEU A 55 2.63 1.70 3.68
C LEU A 55 3.38 0.82 2.67
N ARG A 56 3.21 -0.51 2.76
CA ARG A 56 3.74 -1.47 1.77
C ARG A 56 3.11 -1.28 0.39
N ALA A 57 1.79 -1.16 0.32
CA ALA A 57 1.10 -0.91 -0.93
C ALA A 57 1.62 0.38 -1.59
N TYR A 58 1.77 1.47 -0.83
CA TYR A 58 2.30 2.73 -1.33
C TYR A 58 3.73 2.58 -1.89
N ARG A 59 4.61 1.86 -1.17
CA ARG A 59 5.99 1.57 -1.61
C ARG A 59 6.05 0.73 -2.88
N PHE A 60 5.17 -0.27 -3.02
CA PHE A 60 5.17 -1.17 -4.16
C PHE A 60 4.31 -0.69 -5.33
N PHE A 61 3.60 0.43 -5.19
CA PHE A 61 2.60 0.87 -6.17
C PHE A 61 3.18 1.18 -7.56
N ARG A 62 4.44 1.62 -7.65
CA ARG A 62 5.11 1.82 -8.96
C ARG A 62 5.18 0.56 -9.81
N GLY A 63 5.25 -0.61 -9.16
CA GLY A 63 5.22 -1.91 -9.83
C GLY A 63 3.80 -2.41 -10.16
N PHE A 64 2.75 -1.67 -9.76
CA PHE A 64 1.37 -2.03 -10.04
C PHE A 64 0.94 -1.51 -11.42
N HIS A 65 0.85 -2.42 -12.38
CA HIS A 65 0.53 -2.12 -13.77
C HIS A 65 -0.98 -2.20 -14.08
N GLY A 66 -1.84 -2.22 -13.05
CA GLY A 66 -3.29 -2.35 -13.18
C GLY A 66 -3.81 -3.75 -12.84
N GLY A 67 -5.08 -4.01 -13.15
CA GLY A 67 -5.79 -5.21 -12.72
C GLY A 67 -6.64 -4.97 -11.47
N ASP A 68 -6.91 -6.02 -10.70
CA ASP A 68 -7.72 -5.94 -9.49
C ASP A 68 -6.88 -5.42 -8.31
N ALA A 69 -6.97 -4.10 -8.08
CA ALA A 69 -6.29 -3.42 -6.98
C ALA A 69 -6.74 -3.94 -5.61
N ARG A 70 -7.99 -4.39 -5.47
CA ARG A 70 -8.49 -4.99 -4.23
C ARG A 70 -7.80 -6.31 -3.97
N ALA A 71 -7.77 -7.22 -4.94
CA ALA A 71 -7.12 -8.52 -4.78
C ALA A 71 -5.62 -8.38 -4.49
N TRP A 72 -4.95 -7.47 -5.20
CA TRP A 72 -3.55 -7.13 -4.96
C TRP A 72 -3.33 -6.62 -3.53
N LEU A 73 -4.19 -5.70 -3.06
CA LEU A 73 -4.07 -5.16 -1.72
C LEU A 73 -4.33 -6.21 -0.63
N LEU A 74 -5.35 -7.04 -0.79
CA LEU A 74 -5.67 -8.10 0.19
C LEU A 74 -4.55 -9.14 0.30
N GLN A 75 -3.79 -9.37 -0.78
CA GLN A 75 -2.60 -10.21 -0.73
C GLN A 75 -1.49 -9.58 0.12
N ILE A 76 -1.29 -8.26 0.03
CA ILE A 76 -0.35 -7.54 0.90
C ILE A 76 -0.77 -7.67 2.37
N VAL A 77 -2.06 -7.46 2.68
CA VAL A 77 -2.59 -7.63 4.05
C VAL A 77 -2.30 -9.02 4.58
N ARG A 78 -2.61 -10.05 3.79
CA ARG A 78 -2.34 -11.45 4.17
C ARG A 78 -0.85 -11.65 4.46
N ASN A 79 0.05 -11.13 3.62
CA ASN A 79 1.49 -11.23 3.82
C ASN A 79 2.01 -10.44 5.03
N THR A 80 1.27 -9.44 5.51
CA THR A 80 1.62 -8.68 6.72
C THR A 80 1.16 -9.39 8.00
N CYS A 81 0.17 -10.30 7.91
CA CYS A 81 -0.31 -11.08 9.06
C CYS A 81 0.57 -12.29 9.44
N TYR A 82 1.48 -12.72 8.56
CA TYR A 82 2.36 -13.88 8.75
C TYR A 82 3.82 -13.43 8.82
#